data_AF-A0A317IUC7-F1
#
_entry.id   AF-A0A317IUC7-F1
#
_cell.length_a   1.000
_cell.length_b   1.000
_cell.length_c   1.000
_cell.angle_alpha   90.00
_cell.angle_beta   90.00
_cell.angle_gamma   90.00
#
_symmetry.space_group_name_H-M   'P 1'
#
loop_
_entity.id
_entity.type
_entity.pdbx_description
1 polymer ?
#
loop_
_entity_poly.entity_id
_entity_poly.type
_entity_poly.pdbx_seq_one_letter_code
_entity_poly.pdbx_strand_id
1 'polypeptide(L)'
;MRVILLNWLTDSFKKDSIIWLLISGVIGGIVGAAIKSFFEEVVNPKLRERRVIKKVVNKYTLPLIRSADSLQGRIINFLWGVKHENFNFSDDQQYRLSTLYSFARFLGWVRVLEEEVSFLNYDTTNQTRIFNIRLNTVFKAFTSTYYFQEDGSKKEIFTVYRSILTGIGDIVVLKEEGIRYVMGYAEFVSRFDKDKDFAKWFDNLEKLFKDIEAKESDTRWDRLLIIYAHLNALRWFLDPSTKRGNKPRFDLHYLTSDSAQKKIQKELEKAGIPSDIIRWPEKNEES
;
A
#
# COMPACT_ATOMS: atom_id res chain seq x y z
N MET A 1 8.89 41.61 51.71
CA MET A 1 9.33 40.19 51.76
C MET A 1 10.28 39.83 50.60
N ARG A 2 9.97 40.12 49.33
CA ARG A 2 10.89 39.88 48.18
C ARG A 2 12.27 40.57 48.27
N VAL A 3 12.33 41.82 48.73
CA VAL A 3 13.58 42.61 48.82
C VAL A 3 14.55 42.04 49.85
N ILE A 4 14.04 41.54 50.97
CA ILE A 4 14.84 40.91 52.05
C ILE A 4 15.45 39.60 51.55
N LEU A 5 14.69 38.84 50.76
CA LEU A 5 15.12 37.55 50.21
C LEU A 5 16.21 37.71 49.14
N LEU A 6 16.12 38.75 48.30
CA LEU A 6 17.12 39.08 47.29
C LEU A 6 18.44 39.57 47.91
N ASN A 7 18.37 40.42 48.93
CA ASN A 7 19.58 40.91 49.61
C ASN A 7 20.30 39.79 50.36
N TRP A 8 19.55 38.91 51.06
CA TRP A 8 20.11 37.73 51.72
C TRP A 8 20.79 36.77 50.74
N LEU A 9 20.18 36.52 49.58
CA LEU A 9 20.77 35.68 48.53
C LEU A 9 22.10 36.27 48.05
N THR A 10 22.14 37.58 47.80
CA THR A 10 23.30 38.27 47.24
C THR A 10 24.48 38.25 48.22
N ASP A 11 24.22 38.39 49.53
CA ASP A 11 25.24 38.32 50.57
C ASP A 11 25.74 36.89 50.80
N SER A 12 24.86 35.88 50.70
CA SER A 12 25.23 34.47 50.80
C SER A 12 26.11 34.03 49.61
N PHE A 13 25.84 34.53 48.40
CA PHE A 13 26.68 34.27 47.22
C PHE A 13 28.11 34.82 47.37
N LYS A 14 28.27 35.95 48.06
CA LYS A 14 29.59 36.56 48.28
C LYS A 14 30.42 35.87 49.36
N LYS A 15 29.77 35.37 50.42
CA LYS A 15 30.47 34.70 51.53
C LYS A 15 30.76 33.22 51.25
N ASP A 16 29.84 32.52 50.60
CA ASP A 16 29.85 31.06 50.49
C ASP A 16 29.83 30.59 49.02
N SER A 17 30.60 31.27 48.17
CA SER A 17 30.63 31.04 46.71
C SER A 17 30.95 29.57 46.34
N ILE A 18 31.81 28.91 47.11
CA ILE A 18 32.17 27.49 46.94
C ILE A 18 30.97 26.57 47.21
N ILE A 19 30.17 26.87 48.24
CA ILE A 19 28.99 26.07 48.61
C ILE A 19 27.90 26.19 47.53
N TRP A 20 27.66 27.40 47.02
CA TRP A 20 26.72 27.62 45.92
C TRP A 20 27.17 26.97 44.61
N LEU A 21 28.47 26.92 44.34
CA LEU A 21 29.03 26.22 43.18
C LEU A 21 28.84 24.70 43.29
N LEU A 22 29.00 24.13 44.48
CA LEU A 22 28.72 22.71 44.74
C LEU A 22 27.22 22.40 44.63
N ILE A 23 26.35 23.24 45.20
CA ILE A 23 24.88 23.06 45.12
C ILE A 23 24.39 23.15 43.68
N SER A 24 24.88 24.12 42.90
CA SER A 24 24.53 24.25 41.48
C SER A 24 25.05 23.09 40.64
N GLY A 25 26.23 22.55 40.95
CA GLY A 25 26.76 21.34 40.33
C GLY A 25 25.90 20.09 40.60
N VAL A 26 25.45 19.90 41.83
CA VAL A 26 24.58 18.77 42.22
C VAL A 26 23.20 18.90 41.56
N ILE A 27 22.58 20.09 41.62
CA ILE A 27 21.27 20.34 41.00
C ILE A 27 21.36 20.21 39.47
N GLY A 28 22.42 20.76 38.86
CA GLY A 28 22.67 20.66 37.42
C GLY A 28 22.91 19.21 36.96
N GLY A 29 23.62 18.41 37.76
CA GLY A 29 23.85 16.99 37.50
C GLY A 29 22.57 16.16 37.54
N ILE A 30 21.69 16.40 38.53
CA ILE A 30 20.40 15.70 38.67
C ILE A 30 19.45 16.07 37.52
N VAL A 31 19.35 17.35 37.17
CA VAL A 31 18.50 17.82 36.05
C VAL A 31 19.04 17.30 34.71
N GLY A 32 20.37 17.33 34.51
CA GLY A 32 21.01 16.78 33.32
C GLY A 32 20.79 15.27 33.16
N ALA A 33 20.90 14.51 34.26
CA ALA A 33 20.62 13.08 34.27
C ALA A 33 19.14 12.78 33.97
N ALA A 34 18.21 13.54 34.56
CA ALA A 34 16.77 13.38 34.29
C ALA A 34 16.40 13.70 32.82
N ILE A 35 16.98 14.76 32.24
CA ILE A 35 16.80 15.10 30.82
C ILE A 35 17.38 14.01 29.92
N LYS A 36 18.58 13.50 30.25
CA LYS A 36 19.23 12.43 29.50
C LYS A 36 18.42 11.13 29.55
N SER A 37 17.98 10.70 30.73
CA SER A 37 17.11 9.55 30.91
C SER A 37 15.80 9.71 30.15
N PHE A 38 15.15 10.88 30.22
CA PHE A 38 13.94 11.14 29.44
C PHE A 38 14.20 11.08 27.92
N PHE A 39 15.33 11.61 27.44
CA PHE A 39 15.71 11.51 26.03
C PHE A 39 16.02 10.08 25.60
N GLU A 40 16.73 9.30 26.43
CA GLU A 40 17.14 7.92 26.14
C GLU A 40 15.98 6.93 26.24
N GLU A 41 15.05 7.12 27.17
CA GLU A 41 13.90 6.24 27.41
C GLU A 41 12.66 6.60 26.56
N VAL A 42 12.44 7.87 26.21
CA VAL A 42 11.20 8.29 25.54
C VAL A 42 11.42 8.71 24.09
N VAL A 43 12.52 9.41 23.79
CA VAL A 43 12.76 10.02 22.47
C VAL A 43 13.58 9.11 21.57
N ASN A 44 14.63 8.49 22.09
CA ASN A 44 15.55 7.63 21.35
C ASN A 44 14.88 6.35 20.80
N PRO A 45 13.98 5.66 21.53
CA PRO A 45 13.30 4.47 21.02
C PRO A 45 12.37 4.81 19.86
N LYS A 46 11.55 5.87 19.99
CA LYS A 46 10.64 6.34 18.93
C LYS A 46 11.39 6.81 17.68
N LEU A 47 12.53 7.47 17.83
CA LEU A 47 13.37 7.88 16.70
C LEU A 47 14.07 6.68 16.02
N ARG A 48 14.54 5.70 16.81
CA ARG A 48 15.10 4.45 16.28
C ARG A 48 14.05 3.64 15.54
N GLU A 49 12.86 3.45 16.11
CA GLU A 49 11.72 2.79 15.45
C GLU A 49 11.37 3.48 14.13
N ARG A 50 11.25 4.81 14.10
CA ARG A 50 11.01 5.58 12.86
C ARG A 50 12.11 5.37 11.82
N ARG A 51 13.38 5.30 12.22
CA ARG A 51 14.50 5.03 11.30
C ARG A 51 14.47 3.59 10.79
N VAL A 52 14.10 2.62 11.60
CA VAL A 52 13.95 1.21 11.21
C VAL A 52 12.77 1.06 10.24
N ILE A 53 11.59 1.63 10.55
CA ILE A 53 10.43 1.70 9.64
C ILE A 53 10.83 2.31 8.31
N LYS A 54 11.50 3.47 8.33
CA LYS A 54 11.93 4.14 7.10
C LYS A 54 12.90 3.28 6.29
N LYS A 55 13.81 2.54 6.93
CA LYS A 55 14.73 1.61 6.26
C LYS A 55 13.98 0.41 5.65
N VAL A 56 13.06 -0.22 6.40
CA VAL A 56 12.24 -1.35 5.92
C VAL A 56 11.35 -0.92 4.76
N VAL A 57 10.63 0.19 4.92
CA VAL A 57 9.79 0.77 3.87
C VAL A 57 10.65 1.11 2.66
N ASN A 58 11.82 1.74 2.80
CA ASN A 58 12.69 2.03 1.65
C ASN A 58 13.21 0.77 0.97
N LYS A 59 13.54 -0.28 1.74
CA LYS A 59 14.01 -1.57 1.23
C LYS A 59 12.97 -2.23 0.34
N TYR A 60 11.70 -2.23 0.74
CA TYR A 60 10.62 -2.92 0.03
C TYR A 60 9.76 -2.02 -0.87
N THR A 61 9.90 -0.69 -0.79
CA THR A 61 9.20 0.26 -1.68
C THR A 61 9.48 -0.03 -3.15
N LEU A 62 10.75 -0.23 -3.54
CA LEU A 62 11.08 -0.45 -4.95
C LEU A 62 10.49 -1.79 -5.48
N PRO A 63 10.65 -2.93 -4.79
CA PRO A 63 9.96 -4.16 -5.16
C PRO A 63 8.42 -4.01 -5.25
N LEU A 64 7.81 -3.27 -4.33
CA LEU A 64 6.36 -3.03 -4.33
C LEU A 64 5.92 -2.17 -5.52
N ILE A 65 6.65 -1.08 -5.82
CA ILE A 65 6.38 -0.24 -7.01
C ILE A 65 6.49 -1.07 -8.29
N ARG A 66 7.55 -1.87 -8.44
CA ARG A 66 7.80 -2.67 -9.65
C ARG A 66 6.75 -3.77 -9.83
N SER A 67 6.32 -4.40 -8.75
CA SER A 67 5.27 -5.42 -8.83
C SER A 67 3.90 -4.81 -9.12
N ALA A 68 3.57 -3.66 -8.51
CA ALA A 68 2.36 -2.91 -8.82
C ALA A 68 2.34 -2.41 -10.28
N ASP A 69 3.48 -1.92 -10.80
CA ASP A 69 3.64 -1.49 -12.20
C ASP A 69 3.48 -2.65 -13.18
N SER A 70 4.10 -3.79 -12.89
CA SER A 70 3.92 -4.99 -13.70
C SER A 70 2.46 -5.46 -13.70
N LEU A 71 1.79 -5.44 -12.55
CA LEU A 71 0.41 -5.88 -12.42
C LEU A 71 -0.57 -4.96 -13.15
N GLN A 72 -0.47 -3.63 -12.95
CA GLN A 72 -1.34 -2.68 -13.65
C GLN A 72 -1.15 -2.77 -15.17
N GLY A 73 0.09 -2.98 -15.64
CA GLY A 73 0.40 -3.18 -17.06
C GLY A 73 -0.25 -4.44 -17.64
N ARG A 74 -0.24 -5.54 -16.88
CA ARG A 74 -0.95 -6.78 -17.28
C ARG A 74 -2.45 -6.57 -17.37
N ILE A 75 -3.03 -5.89 -16.37
CA ILE A 75 -4.47 -5.62 -16.34
C ILE A 75 -4.89 -4.78 -17.55
N ILE A 76 -4.21 -3.67 -17.84
CA ILE A 76 -4.61 -2.80 -18.95
C ILE A 76 -4.39 -3.46 -20.32
N ASN A 77 -3.31 -4.22 -20.49
CA ASN A 77 -3.07 -4.97 -21.73
C ASN A 77 -4.14 -6.04 -21.95
N PHE A 78 -4.55 -6.73 -20.89
CA PHE A 78 -5.63 -7.71 -20.95
C PHE A 78 -6.96 -7.06 -21.37
N LEU A 79 -7.35 -5.99 -20.68
CA LEU A 79 -8.59 -5.26 -20.99
C LEU A 79 -8.58 -4.73 -22.42
N TRP A 80 -7.45 -4.20 -22.88
CA TRP A 80 -7.30 -3.73 -24.24
C TRP A 80 -7.47 -4.87 -25.27
N GLY A 81 -6.85 -6.03 -25.03
CA GLY A 81 -6.99 -7.20 -25.90
C GLY A 81 -8.43 -7.73 -25.93
N VAL A 82 -9.13 -7.78 -24.79
CA VAL A 82 -10.55 -8.19 -24.74
C VAL A 82 -11.41 -7.26 -25.59
N LYS A 83 -11.20 -5.93 -25.48
CA LYS A 83 -12.02 -4.94 -26.18
C LYS A 83 -11.72 -4.84 -27.68
N HIS A 84 -10.47 -5.02 -28.09
CA HIS A 84 -10.04 -4.70 -29.45
C HIS A 84 -9.63 -5.92 -30.29
N GLU A 85 -9.30 -7.05 -29.66
CA GLU A 85 -8.72 -8.22 -30.34
C GLU A 85 -9.50 -9.51 -30.09
N ASN A 86 -10.67 -9.44 -29.42
CA ASN A 86 -11.43 -10.61 -28.95
C ASN A 86 -10.57 -11.60 -28.16
N PHE A 87 -9.61 -11.09 -27.38
CA PHE A 87 -8.69 -11.91 -26.60
C PHE A 87 -9.43 -12.67 -25.50
N ASN A 88 -9.20 -13.98 -25.38
CA ASN A 88 -9.64 -14.78 -24.24
C ASN A 88 -8.44 -15.20 -23.37
N PHE A 89 -8.57 -14.99 -22.06
CA PHE A 89 -7.57 -15.36 -21.07
C PHE A 89 -7.18 -16.85 -21.11
N SER A 90 -8.08 -17.71 -21.54
CA SER A 90 -7.89 -19.17 -21.54
C SER A 90 -7.08 -19.66 -22.74
N ASP A 91 -6.94 -18.85 -23.80
CA ASP A 91 -6.37 -19.29 -25.08
C ASP A 91 -4.83 -19.32 -25.05
N ASP A 92 -4.19 -18.48 -24.24
CA ASP A 92 -2.74 -18.41 -24.11
C ASP A 92 -2.30 -18.77 -22.68
N GLN A 93 -1.79 -19.99 -22.52
CA GLN A 93 -1.29 -20.49 -21.24
C GLN A 93 -0.14 -19.64 -20.69
N GLN A 94 0.77 -19.15 -21.53
CA GLN A 94 1.91 -18.36 -21.08
C GLN A 94 1.44 -16.98 -20.61
N TYR A 95 0.52 -16.35 -21.33
CA TYR A 95 -0.11 -15.10 -20.91
C TYR A 95 -0.84 -15.27 -19.57
N ARG A 96 -1.66 -16.32 -19.45
CA ARG A 96 -2.38 -16.67 -18.22
C ARG A 96 -1.44 -16.81 -17.03
N LEU A 97 -0.44 -17.68 -17.12
CA LEU A 97 0.52 -17.91 -16.04
C LEU A 97 1.30 -16.64 -15.69
N SER A 98 1.70 -15.85 -16.68
CA SER A 98 2.40 -14.58 -16.45
C SER A 98 1.53 -13.56 -15.72
N THR A 99 0.22 -13.55 -15.99
CA THR A 99 -0.75 -12.67 -15.34
C THR A 99 -0.98 -13.09 -13.90
N LEU A 100 -1.25 -14.38 -13.66
CA LEU A 100 -1.39 -14.93 -12.30
C LEU A 100 -0.12 -14.68 -11.46
N TYR A 101 1.05 -14.85 -12.06
CA TYR A 101 2.32 -14.53 -11.41
C TYR A 101 2.44 -13.03 -11.07
N SER A 102 2.00 -12.11 -11.94
CA SER A 102 2.01 -10.68 -11.61
C SER A 102 1.14 -10.36 -10.39
N PHE A 103 -0.01 -11.02 -10.22
CA PHE A 103 -0.82 -10.91 -8.99
C PHE A 103 -0.06 -11.49 -7.79
N ALA A 104 0.42 -12.73 -7.93
CA ALA A 104 1.15 -13.43 -6.88
C ALA A 104 2.34 -12.61 -6.39
N ARG A 105 3.10 -12.03 -7.32
CA ARG A 105 4.28 -11.24 -7.04
C ARG A 105 3.94 -9.97 -6.25
N PHE A 106 2.89 -9.26 -6.66
CA PHE A 106 2.43 -8.07 -5.93
C PHE A 106 1.95 -8.44 -4.51
N LEU A 107 1.09 -9.45 -4.39
CA LEU A 107 0.56 -9.92 -3.11
C LEU A 107 1.67 -10.44 -2.18
N GLY A 108 2.66 -11.13 -2.72
CA GLY A 108 3.84 -11.59 -1.99
C GLY A 108 4.67 -10.42 -1.43
N TRP A 109 4.93 -9.38 -2.23
CA TRP A 109 5.65 -8.20 -1.72
C TRP A 109 4.86 -7.42 -0.68
N VAL A 110 3.53 -7.36 -0.84
CA VAL A 110 2.65 -6.84 0.20
C VAL A 110 2.79 -7.66 1.48
N ARG A 111 2.81 -9.00 1.38
CA ARG A 111 2.92 -9.87 2.54
C ARG A 111 4.28 -9.75 3.24
N VAL A 112 5.38 -9.71 2.49
CA VAL A 112 6.72 -9.43 3.04
C VAL A 112 6.71 -8.11 3.79
N LEU A 113 6.13 -7.06 3.21
CA LEU A 113 6.07 -5.76 3.86
C LEU A 113 5.18 -5.79 5.12
N GLU A 114 4.00 -6.40 5.06
CA GLU A 114 3.10 -6.54 6.19
C GLU A 114 3.80 -7.28 7.34
N GLU A 115 4.46 -8.42 7.09
CA GLU A 115 5.16 -9.16 8.14
C GLU A 115 6.31 -8.35 8.76
N GLU A 116 7.12 -7.67 7.94
CA GLU A 116 8.26 -6.89 8.40
C GLU A 116 7.85 -5.58 9.11
N VAL A 117 6.71 -5.00 8.73
CA VAL A 117 6.14 -3.78 9.35
C VAL A 117 5.23 -4.11 10.54
N SER A 118 4.64 -5.31 10.62
CA SER A 118 3.89 -5.77 11.82
C SER A 118 4.79 -5.82 13.06
N PHE A 119 6.10 -5.99 12.88
CA PHE A 119 7.10 -5.85 13.94
C PHE A 119 7.35 -4.39 14.39
N LEU A 120 6.78 -3.40 13.70
CA LEU A 120 7.04 -1.98 13.87
C LEU A 120 5.72 -1.21 14.08
N ASN A 121 5.32 -1.06 15.34
CA ASN A 121 4.14 -0.32 15.84
C ASN A 121 3.43 0.59 14.81
N TYR A 122 2.18 0.20 14.49
CA TYR A 122 1.30 0.76 13.46
C TYR A 122 0.92 2.24 13.61
N ASP A 123 1.18 2.85 14.77
CA ASP A 123 0.69 4.21 15.13
C ASP A 123 1.74 5.32 15.10
N THR A 124 2.95 5.06 14.63
CA THR A 124 4.07 5.99 14.89
C THR A 124 4.11 7.23 13.98
N THR A 125 3.47 7.23 12.79
CA THR A 125 3.45 8.39 11.86
C THR A 125 2.22 8.48 10.93
N ASN A 126 1.84 9.71 10.55
CA ASN A 126 0.79 9.98 9.54
C ASN A 126 1.07 9.32 8.18
N GLN A 127 2.34 9.16 7.79
CA GLN A 127 2.72 8.60 6.49
C GLN A 127 2.45 7.09 6.42
N THR A 128 2.72 6.35 7.50
CA THR A 128 2.38 4.92 7.61
C THR A 128 0.87 4.70 7.53
N ARG A 129 0.08 5.56 8.19
CA ARG A 129 -1.39 5.52 8.12
C ARG A 129 -1.90 5.72 6.69
N ILE A 130 -1.38 6.73 5.97
CA ILE A 130 -1.78 6.97 4.58
C ILE A 130 -1.36 5.80 3.69
N PHE A 131 -0.15 5.26 3.87
CA PHE A 131 0.31 4.07 3.16
C PHE A 131 -0.65 2.89 3.34
N ASN A 132 -1.02 2.58 4.59
CA ASN A 132 -1.97 1.49 4.90
C ASN A 132 -3.34 1.74 4.29
N ILE A 133 -3.83 3.00 4.30
CA ILE A 133 -5.08 3.36 3.61
C ILE A 133 -4.97 3.05 2.11
N ARG A 134 -3.90 3.48 1.44
CA ARG A 134 -3.71 3.25 0.00
C ARG A 134 -3.62 1.77 -0.34
N LEU A 135 -2.85 1.02 0.44
CA LEU A 135 -2.72 -0.42 0.26
C LEU A 135 -4.05 -1.14 0.47
N ASN A 136 -4.80 -0.80 1.53
CA ASN A 136 -6.11 -1.38 1.78
C ASN A 136 -7.15 -0.97 0.73
N THR A 137 -7.04 0.19 0.11
CA THR A 137 -7.91 0.57 -1.01
C THR A 137 -7.67 -0.33 -2.23
N VAL A 138 -6.44 -0.77 -2.49
CA VAL A 138 -6.18 -1.80 -3.52
C VAL A 138 -6.95 -3.07 -3.18
N PHE A 139 -6.88 -3.58 -1.95
CA PHE A 139 -7.65 -4.77 -1.56
C PHE A 139 -9.17 -4.55 -1.58
N LYS A 140 -9.64 -3.35 -1.24
CA LYS A 140 -11.04 -2.95 -1.38
C LYS A 140 -11.50 -3.09 -2.84
N ALA A 141 -10.66 -2.75 -3.81
CA ALA A 141 -10.95 -2.93 -5.24
C ALA A 141 -11.25 -4.38 -5.62
N PHE A 142 -10.60 -5.36 -4.99
CA PHE A 142 -10.86 -6.79 -5.24
C PHE A 142 -12.11 -7.32 -4.52
N THR A 143 -12.30 -6.87 -3.29
CA THR A 143 -13.17 -7.53 -2.31
C THR A 143 -14.54 -6.87 -2.19
N SER A 144 -14.62 -5.56 -2.46
CA SER A 144 -15.80 -4.78 -2.11
C SER A 144 -16.88 -4.87 -3.17
N THR A 145 -18.12 -4.95 -2.71
CA THR A 145 -19.34 -4.75 -3.53
C THR A 145 -19.69 -3.26 -3.66
N TYR A 146 -19.07 -2.39 -2.86
CA TYR A 146 -19.36 -0.95 -2.80
C TYR A 146 -19.44 -0.29 -4.17
N TYR A 147 -18.53 -0.61 -5.10
CA TYR A 147 -18.48 0.03 -6.42
C TYR A 147 -19.70 -0.28 -7.30
N PHE A 148 -20.37 -1.41 -7.05
CA PHE A 148 -21.44 -1.95 -7.90
C PHE A 148 -22.81 -1.94 -7.23
N GLN A 149 -22.91 -1.36 -6.03
CA GLN A 149 -24.19 -1.14 -5.37
C GLN A 149 -24.94 -0.01 -6.09
N GLU A 150 -26.01 -0.37 -6.79
CA GLU A 150 -27.03 0.52 -7.34
C GLU A 150 -28.38 0.15 -6.74
N ASP A 151 -29.18 1.17 -6.44
CA ASP A 151 -30.46 1.01 -5.75
C ASP A 151 -31.41 0.14 -6.61
N GLY A 152 -31.86 -0.99 -6.06
CA GLY A 152 -32.76 -1.93 -6.74
C GLY A 152 -32.13 -2.90 -7.76
N SER A 153 -30.82 -2.84 -8.04
CA SER A 153 -30.18 -3.77 -8.98
C SER A 153 -29.90 -5.15 -8.37
N LYS A 154 -30.29 -6.24 -9.05
CA LYS A 154 -29.98 -7.64 -8.69
C LYS A 154 -28.80 -8.19 -9.51
N LYS A 155 -27.73 -7.42 -9.63
CA LYS A 155 -26.57 -7.83 -10.42
C LYS A 155 -25.69 -8.78 -9.62
N GLU A 156 -25.22 -9.86 -10.23
CA GLU A 156 -24.22 -10.72 -9.61
C GLU A 156 -22.88 -9.98 -9.55
N ILE A 157 -22.38 -9.76 -8.33
CA ILE A 157 -21.13 -9.04 -8.10
C ILE A 157 -20.02 -10.06 -7.85
N PHE A 158 -19.12 -10.21 -8.82
CA PHE A 158 -17.94 -11.04 -8.64
C PHE A 158 -17.01 -10.38 -7.62
N THR A 159 -16.49 -11.12 -6.65
CA THR A 159 -15.52 -10.64 -5.64
C THR A 159 -14.45 -11.69 -5.39
N VAL A 160 -13.24 -11.25 -5.06
CA VAL A 160 -12.17 -12.14 -4.56
C VAL A 160 -11.95 -11.83 -3.09
N TYR A 161 -12.22 -12.79 -2.20
CA TYR A 161 -12.12 -12.56 -0.76
C TYR A 161 -10.71 -12.23 -0.30
N ARG A 162 -10.60 -11.42 0.75
CA ARG A 162 -9.30 -10.98 1.30
C ARG A 162 -8.45 -12.16 1.77
N SER A 163 -9.07 -13.18 2.36
CA SER A 163 -8.36 -14.39 2.81
C SER A 163 -7.67 -15.13 1.67
N ILE A 164 -8.30 -15.18 0.48
CA ILE A 164 -7.69 -15.79 -0.71
C ILE A 164 -6.49 -14.95 -1.16
N LEU A 165 -6.64 -13.63 -1.24
CA LEU A 165 -5.55 -12.72 -1.64
C LEU A 165 -4.36 -12.79 -0.66
N THR A 166 -4.64 -12.87 0.64
CA THR A 166 -3.61 -13.06 1.67
C THR A 166 -2.95 -14.44 1.52
N GLY A 167 -3.73 -15.50 1.36
CA GLY A 167 -3.21 -16.86 1.18
C GLY A 167 -2.31 -16.99 -0.06
N ILE A 168 -2.69 -16.36 -1.18
CA ILE A 168 -1.81 -16.26 -2.37
C ILE A 168 -0.49 -15.58 -2.02
N GLY A 169 -0.54 -14.48 -1.26
CA GLY A 169 0.66 -13.79 -0.78
C GLY A 169 1.53 -14.67 0.11
N ASP A 170 0.92 -15.43 1.03
CA ASP A 170 1.63 -16.32 1.95
C ASP A 170 2.37 -17.45 1.22
N ILE A 171 1.70 -18.13 0.28
CA ILE A 171 2.26 -19.33 -0.37
C ILE A 171 3.40 -19.03 -1.36
N VAL A 172 3.56 -17.77 -1.78
CA VAL A 172 4.62 -17.34 -2.71
C VAL A 172 5.76 -16.59 -2.04
N VAL A 173 5.66 -16.34 -0.73
CA VAL A 173 6.77 -15.81 0.05
C VAL A 173 7.65 -16.96 0.51
N LEU A 174 8.93 -16.87 0.18
CA LEU A 174 9.96 -17.83 0.54
C LEU A 174 10.88 -17.20 1.59
N LYS A 175 11.54 -18.06 2.37
CA LYS A 175 12.46 -17.65 3.44
C LYS A 175 13.74 -18.45 3.37
N GLU A 176 14.85 -17.76 3.15
CA GLU A 176 16.20 -18.33 3.15
C GLU A 176 17.10 -17.50 4.05
N GLU A 177 17.85 -18.14 4.96
CA GLU A 177 18.80 -17.47 5.87
C GLU A 177 18.21 -16.27 6.64
N GLY A 178 16.89 -16.30 6.91
CA GLY A 178 16.18 -15.21 7.58
C GLY A 178 15.78 -14.05 6.66
N ILE A 179 16.15 -14.08 5.38
CA ILE A 179 15.73 -13.14 4.34
C ILE A 179 14.45 -13.67 3.69
N ARG A 180 13.42 -12.83 3.68
CA ARG A 180 12.19 -13.07 2.93
C ARG A 180 12.30 -12.52 1.52
N TYR A 181 11.84 -13.29 0.56
CA TYR A 181 11.71 -12.86 -0.82
C TYR A 181 10.49 -13.51 -1.48
N VAL A 182 10.12 -12.99 -2.65
CA VAL A 182 8.98 -13.51 -3.41
C VAL A 182 9.49 -14.45 -4.48
N MET A 183 8.86 -15.63 -4.57
CA MET A 183 9.12 -16.67 -5.58
C MET A 183 9.29 -16.08 -6.99
N GLY A 184 10.25 -16.62 -7.74
CA GLY A 184 10.49 -16.22 -9.13
C GLY A 184 9.50 -16.85 -10.13
N TYR A 185 9.42 -16.31 -11.35
CA TYR A 185 8.47 -16.78 -12.36
C TYR A 185 8.66 -18.25 -12.76
N ALA A 186 9.89 -18.68 -13.00
CA ALA A 186 10.16 -20.07 -13.42
C ALA A 186 9.75 -21.08 -12.33
N GLU A 187 10.02 -20.74 -11.07
CA GLU A 187 9.61 -21.55 -9.92
C GLU A 187 8.08 -21.55 -9.75
N PHE A 188 7.44 -20.37 -9.91
CA PHE A 188 5.99 -20.24 -9.90
C PHE A 188 5.34 -21.17 -10.94
N VAL A 189 5.80 -21.14 -12.19
CA VAL A 189 5.28 -22.00 -13.27
C VAL A 189 5.49 -23.48 -12.93
N SER A 190 6.71 -23.86 -12.54
CA SER A 190 7.01 -25.24 -12.15
C SER A 190 6.12 -25.73 -11.01
N ARG A 191 5.84 -24.88 -10.01
CA ARG A 191 4.99 -25.24 -8.87
C ARG A 191 3.52 -25.28 -9.26
N PHE A 192 3.05 -24.32 -10.07
CA PHE A 192 1.69 -24.30 -10.60
C PHE A 192 1.35 -25.59 -11.37
N ASP A 193 2.30 -26.09 -12.17
CA ASP A 193 2.09 -27.31 -12.96
C ASP A 193 2.15 -28.59 -12.12
N LYS A 194 2.97 -28.63 -11.06
CA LYS A 194 3.26 -29.85 -10.29
C LYS A 194 2.41 -29.99 -9.03
N ASP A 195 1.99 -28.89 -8.42
CA ASP A 195 1.31 -28.84 -7.13
C ASP A 195 -0.12 -28.32 -7.32
N LYS A 196 -1.08 -29.25 -7.33
CA LYS A 196 -2.50 -28.93 -7.50
C LYS A 196 -3.05 -28.08 -6.36
N ASP A 197 -2.52 -28.22 -5.15
CA ASP A 197 -3.00 -27.43 -4.02
C ASP A 197 -2.48 -26.00 -4.07
N PHE A 198 -1.25 -25.80 -4.58
CA PHE A 198 -0.75 -24.48 -4.95
C PHE A 198 -1.60 -23.84 -6.05
N ALA A 199 -1.90 -24.56 -7.14
CA ALA A 199 -2.68 -24.04 -8.26
C ALA A 199 -4.10 -23.58 -7.84
N LYS A 200 -4.78 -24.33 -6.97
CA LYS A 200 -6.14 -24.02 -6.48
C LYS A 200 -6.27 -22.65 -5.83
N TRP A 201 -5.21 -22.10 -5.23
CA TRP A 201 -5.25 -20.76 -4.66
C TRP A 201 -5.54 -19.67 -5.71
N PHE A 202 -5.24 -19.94 -6.99
CA PHE A 202 -5.40 -19.02 -8.08
C PHE A 202 -6.75 -19.13 -8.82
N ASP A 203 -7.60 -20.11 -8.48
CA ASP A 203 -8.88 -20.34 -9.18
C ASP A 203 -9.78 -19.11 -9.22
N ASN A 204 -9.86 -18.35 -8.11
CA ASN A 204 -10.66 -17.13 -8.05
C ASN A 204 -10.05 -15.98 -8.86
N LEU A 205 -8.73 -15.96 -9.00
CA LEU A 205 -8.08 -15.03 -9.92
C LEU A 205 -8.34 -15.45 -11.36
N GLU A 206 -8.27 -16.73 -11.71
CA GLU A 206 -8.61 -17.16 -13.08
C GLU A 206 -10.05 -16.78 -13.46
N LYS A 207 -11.01 -16.99 -12.56
CA LYS A 207 -12.42 -16.59 -12.76
C LYS A 207 -12.63 -15.08 -12.92
N LEU A 208 -11.72 -14.26 -12.38
CA LEU A 208 -11.75 -12.81 -12.57
C LEU A 208 -11.49 -12.41 -14.04
N PHE A 209 -10.73 -13.23 -14.79
CA PHE A 209 -10.36 -12.95 -16.18
C PHE A 209 -11.14 -13.79 -17.20
N LYS A 210 -11.57 -14.99 -16.80
CA LYS A 210 -12.18 -15.96 -17.70
C LYS A 210 -13.49 -15.45 -18.31
N ASP A 211 -13.59 -15.50 -19.64
CA ASP A 211 -14.80 -15.17 -20.40
C ASP A 211 -15.41 -13.82 -19.98
N ILE A 212 -14.54 -12.83 -19.79
CA ILE A 212 -14.93 -11.47 -19.41
C ILE A 212 -15.39 -10.71 -20.66
N GLU A 213 -16.38 -9.84 -20.49
CA GLU A 213 -16.87 -8.97 -21.57
C GLU A 213 -16.81 -7.50 -21.19
N ALA A 214 -16.52 -6.63 -22.16
CA ALA A 214 -16.52 -5.18 -21.99
C ALA A 214 -17.94 -4.60 -21.98
N LYS A 215 -18.76 -5.01 -21.01
CA LYS A 215 -20.17 -4.63 -20.88
C LYS A 215 -20.52 -4.35 -19.43
N GLU A 216 -21.50 -3.48 -19.23
CA GLU A 216 -21.94 -3.12 -17.89
C GLU A 216 -22.36 -4.36 -17.09
N SER A 217 -23.09 -5.31 -17.66
CA SER A 217 -23.53 -6.53 -16.99
C SER A 217 -22.42 -7.33 -16.30
N ASP A 218 -21.17 -7.26 -16.80
CA ASP A 218 -20.03 -7.97 -16.26
C ASP A 218 -19.22 -7.10 -15.28
N THR A 219 -19.50 -7.25 -13.98
CA THR A 219 -18.81 -6.48 -12.93
C THR A 219 -17.31 -6.72 -12.86
N ARG A 220 -16.79 -7.81 -13.45
CA ARG A 220 -15.35 -8.10 -13.46
C ARG A 220 -14.58 -7.09 -14.29
N TRP A 221 -15.17 -6.60 -15.39
CA TRP A 221 -14.54 -5.64 -16.30
C TRP A 221 -14.19 -4.35 -15.57
N ASP A 222 -15.19 -3.71 -14.98
CA ASP A 222 -15.01 -2.52 -14.17
C ASP A 222 -14.15 -2.79 -12.93
N ARG A 223 -14.26 -3.97 -12.31
CA ARG A 223 -13.42 -4.33 -11.16
C ARG A 223 -11.94 -4.32 -11.53
N LEU A 224 -11.55 -4.84 -12.69
CA LEU A 224 -10.18 -4.80 -13.16
C LEU A 224 -9.71 -3.35 -13.39
N LEU A 225 -10.55 -2.49 -13.96
CA LEU A 225 -10.25 -1.04 -14.10
C LEU A 225 -10.10 -0.34 -12.74
N ILE A 226 -10.93 -0.69 -11.76
CA ILE A 226 -10.83 -0.15 -10.39
C ILE A 226 -9.54 -0.62 -9.71
N ILE A 227 -9.16 -1.90 -9.86
CA ILE A 227 -7.88 -2.43 -9.38
C ILE A 227 -6.72 -1.69 -10.03
N TYR A 228 -6.74 -1.53 -11.35
CA TYR A 228 -5.75 -0.79 -12.13
C TYR A 228 -5.55 0.64 -11.60
N ALA A 229 -6.64 1.39 -11.42
CA ALA A 229 -6.57 2.75 -10.90
C ALA A 229 -6.00 2.82 -9.48
N HIS A 230 -6.40 1.91 -8.58
CA HIS A 230 -5.85 1.91 -7.22
C HIS A 230 -4.39 1.46 -7.15
N LEU A 231 -3.94 0.58 -8.04
CA LEU A 231 -2.51 0.27 -8.21
C LEU A 231 -1.73 1.50 -8.67
N ASN A 232 -2.25 2.26 -9.63
CA ASN A 232 -1.62 3.49 -10.09
C ASN A 232 -1.63 4.59 -9.02
N ALA A 233 -2.70 4.71 -8.22
CA ALA A 233 -2.75 5.61 -7.08
C ALA A 233 -1.74 5.22 -5.98
N LEU A 234 -1.57 3.92 -5.70
CA LEU A 234 -0.54 3.43 -4.78
C LEU A 234 0.87 3.77 -5.30
N ARG A 235 1.13 3.56 -6.60
CA ARG A 235 2.41 3.93 -7.22
C ARG A 235 2.68 5.42 -7.15
N TRP A 236 1.69 6.26 -7.47
CA TRP A 236 1.79 7.71 -7.34
C TRP A 236 2.16 8.13 -5.92
N PHE A 237 1.56 7.51 -4.91
CA PHE A 237 1.89 7.76 -3.51
C PHE A 237 3.35 7.35 -3.17
N LEU A 238 3.83 6.22 -3.71
CA LEU A 238 5.16 5.69 -3.42
C LEU A 238 6.30 6.37 -4.20
N ASP A 239 6.02 6.93 -5.38
CA ASP A 239 6.96 7.69 -6.19
C ASP A 239 6.27 8.85 -6.94
N PRO A 240 5.88 9.92 -6.24
CA PRO A 240 5.18 11.05 -6.84
C PRO A 240 6.06 11.83 -7.82
N SER A 241 7.39 11.76 -7.66
CA SER A 241 8.36 12.40 -8.56
C SER A 241 8.63 11.60 -9.84
N THR A 242 8.09 10.39 -9.96
CA THR A 242 8.33 9.48 -11.09
C THR A 242 9.82 9.23 -11.36
N LYS A 243 10.65 9.29 -10.30
CA LYS A 243 12.10 9.07 -10.45
C LYS A 243 12.43 7.63 -10.80
N ARG A 244 11.48 6.71 -10.60
CA ARG A 244 11.65 5.26 -10.71
C ARG A 244 10.81 4.65 -11.83
N GLY A 245 10.16 5.45 -12.67
CA GLY A 245 9.35 4.97 -13.80
C GLY A 245 8.54 6.07 -14.49
N ASN A 246 7.63 5.68 -15.39
CA ASN A 246 6.74 6.61 -16.08
C ASN A 246 5.66 7.17 -15.14
N LYS A 247 5.13 8.36 -15.49
CA LYS A 247 3.91 8.89 -14.85
C LYS A 247 2.77 7.87 -14.98
N PRO A 248 2.10 7.50 -13.86
CA PRO A 248 0.91 6.68 -13.92
C PRO A 248 -0.13 7.33 -14.82
N ARG A 249 -0.78 6.53 -15.66
CA ARG A 249 -1.95 6.93 -16.43
C ARG A 249 -3.19 6.33 -15.79
N PHE A 250 -4.33 6.99 -15.91
CA PHE A 250 -5.61 6.48 -15.43
C PHE A 250 -6.57 6.45 -16.61
N ASP A 251 -6.43 5.43 -17.46
CA ASP A 251 -7.28 5.15 -18.62
C ASP A 251 -8.61 4.52 -18.16
N LEU A 252 -9.46 5.33 -17.54
CA LEU A 252 -10.76 4.92 -16.99
C LEU A 252 -11.93 5.14 -17.95
N HIS A 253 -11.66 5.58 -19.19
CA HIS A 253 -12.67 5.75 -20.24
C HIS A 253 -13.30 4.43 -20.71
N TYR A 254 -12.81 3.32 -20.20
CA TYR A 254 -13.36 1.99 -20.39
C TYR A 254 -14.36 1.58 -19.30
N LEU A 255 -14.56 2.37 -18.24
CA LEU A 255 -15.57 2.06 -17.23
C LEU A 255 -16.96 2.04 -17.85
N THR A 256 -17.75 1.05 -17.44
CA THR A 256 -19.09 0.81 -17.96
C THR A 256 -20.19 1.18 -16.97
N SER A 257 -19.94 1.10 -15.65
CA SER A 257 -20.88 1.52 -14.61
C SER A 257 -20.65 2.97 -14.16
N ASP A 258 -21.70 3.78 -14.26
CA ASP A 258 -21.76 5.14 -13.70
C ASP A 258 -21.52 5.17 -12.18
N SER A 259 -22.07 4.19 -11.46
CA SER A 259 -21.92 4.04 -10.02
C SER A 259 -20.45 3.80 -9.67
N ALA A 260 -19.78 2.91 -10.41
CA ALA A 260 -18.35 2.65 -10.26
C ALA A 260 -17.53 3.92 -10.56
N GLN A 261 -17.83 4.61 -11.66
CA GLN A 261 -17.15 5.85 -12.06
C GLN A 261 -17.23 6.94 -10.98
N LYS A 262 -18.43 7.26 -10.49
CA LYS A 262 -18.62 8.28 -9.44
C LYS A 262 -17.85 7.94 -8.16
N LYS A 263 -17.88 6.66 -7.76
CA LYS A 263 -17.23 6.19 -6.53
C LYS A 263 -15.71 6.22 -6.66
N ILE A 264 -15.15 5.77 -7.79
CA ILE A 264 -13.70 5.80 -7.98
C ILE A 264 -13.18 7.22 -8.16
N GLN A 265 -13.91 8.10 -8.85
CA GLN A 265 -13.57 9.52 -8.96
C GLN A 265 -13.38 10.15 -7.58
N LYS A 266 -14.36 9.99 -6.69
CA LYS A 266 -14.30 10.48 -5.30
C LYS A 266 -13.10 9.92 -4.53
N GLU A 267 -12.73 8.66 -4.78
CA GLU A 267 -11.58 8.04 -4.12
C GLU A 267 -10.24 8.54 -4.66
N LEU A 268 -10.13 8.79 -5.97
CA LEU A 268 -8.93 9.35 -6.61
C LEU A 268 -8.74 10.83 -6.24
N GLU A 269 -9.82 11.61 -6.14
CA GLU A 269 -9.78 12.99 -5.63
C GLU A 269 -9.29 13.03 -4.18
N LYS A 270 -9.85 12.19 -3.30
CA LYS A 270 -9.34 11.98 -1.93
C LYS A 270 -7.91 11.44 -1.91
N ALA A 271 -7.47 10.85 -3.02
CA ALA A 271 -6.10 10.40 -3.18
C ALA A 271 -5.12 11.50 -3.57
N GLY A 272 -5.62 12.70 -3.89
CA GLY A 272 -4.80 13.79 -4.41
C GLY A 272 -4.27 13.49 -5.80
N ILE A 273 -4.97 12.65 -6.57
CA ILE A 273 -4.63 12.38 -7.97
C ILE A 273 -5.12 13.55 -8.81
N PRO A 274 -4.23 14.23 -9.56
CA PRO A 274 -4.63 15.33 -10.44
C PRO A 274 -5.63 14.86 -11.51
N SER A 275 -6.64 15.68 -11.80
CA SER A 275 -7.68 15.31 -12.77
C SER A 275 -7.17 15.27 -14.22
N ASP A 276 -6.11 16.01 -14.54
CA ASP A 276 -5.51 16.10 -15.87
C ASP A 276 -4.79 14.82 -16.31
N ILE A 277 -4.44 13.94 -15.36
CA ILE A 277 -3.84 12.63 -15.65
C ILE A 277 -4.86 11.49 -15.69
N ILE A 278 -6.16 11.81 -15.54
CA ILE A 278 -7.26 10.85 -15.58
C ILE A 278 -8.07 11.04 -16.86
N ARG A 279 -8.25 9.94 -17.60
CA ARG A 279 -9.13 9.87 -18.76
C ARG A 279 -10.42 9.20 -18.34
N TRP A 280 -11.48 9.98 -18.24
CA TRP A 280 -12.82 9.50 -17.89
C TRP A 280 -13.60 9.07 -19.13
N PRO A 281 -14.65 8.23 -18.99
CA PRO A 281 -15.60 8.00 -20.06
C PRO A 281 -16.19 9.35 -20.50
N GLU A 282 -16.30 9.55 -21.81
CA GLU A 282 -17.06 10.69 -22.32
C GLU A 282 -18.50 10.55 -21.85
N LYS A 283 -19.11 11.65 -21.36
CA LYS A 283 -20.54 11.63 -21.09
C LYS A 283 -21.23 11.45 -22.42
N ASN A 284 -21.96 10.35 -22.61
CA ASN A 284 -22.93 10.29 -23.68
C ASN A 284 -23.96 11.40 -23.39
N GLU A 285 -23.96 12.47 -24.21
CA GLU A 285 -24.93 13.57 -24.10
C GLU A 285 -26.35 13.17 -24.53
N GLU A 286 -26.60 11.88 -24.76
CA GLU A 286 -27.89 11.34 -25.19
C GLU A 286 -28.41 10.31 -24.17
N SER A 287 -29.18 10.79 -23.19
CA SER A 287 -30.17 10.02 -22.43
C SER A 287 -31.38 10.88 -22.15
#